data_AF-A0A939BWB2-F1
#
_entry.id   AF-A0A939BWB2-F1
#
_cell.length_a   1.000
_cell.length_b   1.000
_cell.length_c   1.000
_cell.angle_alpha   90.00
_cell.angle_beta   90.00
_cell.angle_gamma   90.00
#
_symmetry.space_group_name_H-M   'P 1'
#
loop_
_entity.id
_entity.type
_entity.pdbx_description
1 polymer ?
#
loop_
_entity_poly.entity_id
_entity_poly.type
_entity_poly.pdbx_seq_one_letter_code
_entity_poly.pdbx_strand_id
1 'polypeptide(L)'
;MENNVTLQPETPQKNKKKLWIVAGIIVVVILAALGTVLAKTDLFKSAKIIYLESELKTLTDLGDSLSESYADYEKEMQPYLDQPVHSTMEISDLAIDGDIPDPYVAQIFDLLATSKLQIDSSLDQTKQQQYAKVNLLLNSEPFIGFEYLMDQNKMGFAIPELSKKYGYIDLNDSDALKEKFGIENLPKRFVTYNDLVSAVKIDKSELSSIFKDYGLLYADSLTDEQVTLNKNSTFEQDGFQTPAREITVSFTDAQLQQLLTKFADKATNDEKLFDTLYTRYEKLTKLMIDSGYTEVAEISKEDAKAAFKENLEQFKQDLQGTDANGGLKMVLHIDDDNHILSRKLIRVEDGKENPLLEMASWQQNGEQNYRFSMLPTESNQGEVTVSYKAKEEGTDKKGTFAFLMKENGDLVDFSTDFTVKTESNKETGSYDYKLKINDNSGDDLALSGNISGSVTKGDKKRETEASIKVNLDQQDLELPHAFSLKLKETDEAVSEIKLPTLTEDNSINLATMTDEQMYALQEEVGLAAQQFMTKHAELFQQFMGTY
;
A
#
# COMPACT_ATOMS: atom_id res chain seq x y z
N MET A 1 -11.67 32.84 -10.76
CA MET A 1 -12.66 32.37 -9.77
C MET A 1 -11.96 31.33 -8.94
N GLU A 2 -11.53 31.72 -7.74
CA GLU A 2 -10.86 30.85 -6.78
C GLU A 2 -11.91 29.90 -6.20
N ASN A 3 -11.83 28.62 -6.54
CA ASN A 3 -12.61 27.59 -5.87
C ASN A 3 -11.87 27.21 -4.59
N ASN A 4 -12.15 27.97 -3.52
CA ASN A 4 -11.90 27.53 -2.16
C ASN A 4 -12.77 26.30 -1.88
N VAL A 5 -12.18 25.11 -1.99
CA VAL A 5 -12.74 23.91 -1.37
C VAL A 5 -12.43 24.02 0.13
N THR A 6 -13.25 24.80 0.84
CA THR A 6 -13.31 24.69 2.29
C THR A 6 -13.98 23.35 2.60
N LEU A 7 -13.17 22.37 3.01
CA LEU A 7 -13.66 21.20 3.74
C LEU A 7 -14.19 21.70 5.08
N GLN A 8 -15.41 22.24 5.08
CA GLN A 8 -16.19 22.29 6.31
C GLN A 8 -16.46 20.84 6.71
N PRO A 9 -16.12 20.42 7.93
CA PRO A 9 -16.56 19.13 8.42
C PRO A 9 -18.08 19.21 8.54
N GLU A 10 -18.80 18.74 7.52
CA GLU A 10 -20.18 18.35 7.73
C GLU A 10 -20.18 17.33 8.86
N THR A 11 -20.87 17.65 9.95
CA THR A 11 -21.06 16.70 11.05
C THR A 11 -21.72 15.47 10.43
N PRO A 12 -21.07 14.29 10.43
CA PRO A 12 -21.65 13.13 9.79
C PRO A 12 -22.97 12.82 10.48
N GLN A 13 -24.08 12.73 9.72
CA GLN A 13 -25.33 12.21 10.26
C GLN A 13 -25.06 10.83 10.87
N LYS A 14 -25.33 10.70 12.18
CA LYS A 14 -25.08 9.50 12.98
C LYS A 14 -25.89 8.32 12.43
N ASN A 15 -25.24 7.43 11.68
CA ASN A 15 -25.86 6.20 11.19
C ASN A 15 -25.60 5.06 12.18
N LYS A 16 -26.63 4.68 12.95
CA LYS A 16 -26.57 3.62 13.98
C LYS A 16 -26.10 2.25 13.45
N LYS A 17 -26.24 1.98 12.15
CA LYS A 17 -25.80 0.70 11.54
C LYS A 17 -24.29 0.66 11.24
N LYS A 18 -23.67 1.81 10.92
CA LYS A 18 -22.20 1.93 10.77
C LYS A 18 -21.48 1.65 12.10
N LEU A 19 -22.07 2.08 13.22
CA LEU A 19 -21.59 1.79 14.57
C LEU A 19 -21.46 0.27 14.82
N TRP A 20 -22.44 -0.52 14.34
CA TRP A 20 -22.44 -1.97 14.53
C TRP A 20 -21.43 -2.71 13.66
N ILE A 21 -21.14 -2.21 12.45
CA ILE A 21 -20.05 -2.72 11.61
C ILE A 21 -18.71 -2.47 12.30
N VAL A 22 -18.49 -1.24 12.78
CA VAL A 22 -17.27 -0.89 13.53
C VAL A 22 -17.13 -1.75 14.79
N ALA A 23 -18.20 -1.92 15.56
CA ALA A 23 -18.23 -2.81 16.72
C ALA A 23 -17.88 -4.25 16.37
N GLY A 24 -18.44 -4.77 15.26
CA GLY A 24 -18.15 -6.10 14.74
C GLY A 24 -16.68 -6.29 14.39
N ILE A 25 -16.09 -5.33 13.67
CA ILE A 25 -14.68 -5.32 13.29
C ILE A 25 -13.79 -5.28 14.54
N ILE A 26 -14.09 -4.42 15.51
CA ILE A 26 -13.34 -4.34 16.78
C ILE A 26 -13.31 -5.69 17.49
N VAL A 27 -14.46 -6.39 17.56
CA VAL A 27 -14.53 -7.73 18.17
C VAL A 27 -13.64 -8.72 17.39
N VAL A 28 -13.68 -8.72 16.06
CA VAL A 28 -12.85 -9.60 15.22
C VAL A 28 -11.35 -9.29 15.35
N VAL A 29 -10.97 -8.01 15.42
CA VAL A 29 -9.57 -7.58 15.55
C VAL A 29 -9.01 -7.89 16.94
N ILE A 30 -9.79 -7.68 18.01
CA ILE A 30 -9.37 -8.03 19.38
C ILE A 30 -9.27 -9.54 19.55
N LEU A 31 -10.22 -10.28 18.97
CA LEU A 31 -10.13 -11.73 18.86
C LEU A 31 -8.81 -12.11 18.24
N ALA A 32 -8.40 -11.44 17.16
CA ALA A 32 -7.16 -11.71 16.47
C ALA A 32 -5.86 -11.52 17.28
N ALA A 33 -5.96 -10.98 18.49
CA ALA A 33 -4.82 -10.65 19.33
C ALA A 33 -4.77 -11.42 20.67
N LEU A 34 -5.61 -12.45 20.84
CA LEU A 34 -5.74 -13.32 22.03
C LEU A 34 -4.55 -14.28 22.31
N GLY A 35 -3.37 -14.03 21.75
CA GLY A 35 -2.25 -14.97 21.60
C GLY A 35 -1.63 -15.60 22.86
N THR A 36 -2.14 -15.37 24.07
CA THR A 36 -1.70 -16.17 25.23
C THR A 36 -2.80 -16.28 26.28
N VAL A 37 -2.84 -17.46 26.91
CA VAL A 37 -3.66 -17.85 28.06
C VAL A 37 -4.98 -18.51 27.64
N LEU A 38 -4.92 -19.81 27.32
CA LEU A 38 -5.89 -20.82 27.76
C LEU A 38 -5.33 -22.21 27.37
N ALA A 39 -4.34 -22.66 28.12
CA ALA A 39 -3.92 -24.06 28.11
C ALA A 39 -3.97 -24.54 29.56
N LYS A 40 -5.05 -25.24 29.92
CA LYS A 40 -5.12 -26.29 30.96
C LYS A 40 -6.58 -26.62 31.29
N THR A 41 -7.11 -27.69 30.72
CA THR A 41 -7.56 -28.91 31.43
C THR A 41 -8.45 -29.75 30.51
N ASP A 42 -8.32 -31.06 30.66
CA ASP A 42 -8.74 -32.07 29.70
C ASP A 42 -10.11 -32.69 30.06
N LEU A 43 -10.77 -33.21 29.03
CA LEU A 43 -11.86 -34.22 28.99
C LEU A 43 -13.35 -33.81 28.99
N PHE A 44 -13.75 -32.57 29.25
CA PHE A 44 -15.10 -32.07 28.88
C PHE A 44 -15.07 -30.56 28.58
N LYS A 45 -14.43 -30.16 27.47
CA LYS A 45 -14.32 -28.74 27.12
C LYS A 45 -15.72 -28.17 26.83
N SER A 46 -16.09 -27.09 27.51
CA SER A 46 -17.33 -26.35 27.20
C SER A 46 -17.24 -25.75 25.79
N ALA A 47 -18.38 -25.43 25.18
CA ALA A 47 -18.41 -24.80 23.86
C ALA A 47 -17.57 -23.50 23.83
N LYS A 48 -17.60 -22.72 24.94
CA LYS A 48 -16.76 -21.55 25.16
C LYS A 48 -15.26 -21.86 25.10
N ILE A 49 -14.80 -22.94 25.75
CA ILE A 49 -13.38 -23.31 25.72
C ILE A 49 -12.96 -23.71 24.31
N ILE A 50 -13.76 -24.52 23.61
CA ILE A 50 -13.46 -24.94 22.23
C ILE A 50 -13.37 -23.71 21.31
N TYR A 51 -14.30 -22.76 21.47
CA TYR A 51 -14.29 -21.50 20.75
C TYR A 51 -12.99 -20.71 20.96
N LEU A 52 -12.63 -20.45 22.22
CA LEU A 52 -11.44 -19.66 22.56
C LEU A 52 -10.13 -20.36 22.14
N GLU A 53 -10.08 -21.69 22.19
CA GLU A 53 -8.94 -22.46 21.68
C GLU A 53 -8.80 -22.38 20.16
N SER A 54 -9.93 -22.42 19.43
CA SER A 54 -9.94 -22.31 17.96
C SER A 54 -9.46 -20.92 17.52
N GLU A 55 -9.90 -19.87 18.22
CA GLU A 55 -9.41 -18.51 18.04
C GLU A 55 -7.91 -18.43 18.32
N LEU A 56 -7.44 -18.89 19.48
CA LEU A 56 -6.02 -18.87 19.85
C LEU A 56 -5.11 -19.56 18.82
N LYS A 57 -5.54 -20.72 18.32
CA LYS A 57 -4.79 -21.50 17.35
C LYS A 57 -4.66 -20.75 16.01
N THR A 58 -5.79 -20.28 15.47
CA THR A 58 -5.84 -19.52 14.20
C THR A 58 -4.90 -18.30 14.22
N LEU A 59 -4.68 -17.71 15.38
CA LEU A 59 -3.88 -16.48 15.53
C LEU A 59 -2.41 -16.74 15.77
N THR A 60 -2.11 -17.86 16.41
CA THR A 60 -0.73 -18.35 16.44
C THR A 60 -0.27 -18.62 15.01
N ASP A 61 -1.10 -19.32 14.24
CA ASP A 61 -0.81 -19.64 12.83
C ASP A 61 -0.69 -18.36 11.97
N LEU A 62 -1.62 -17.40 12.11
CA LEU A 62 -1.54 -16.11 11.41
C LEU A 62 -0.32 -15.30 11.82
N GLY A 63 -0.04 -15.21 13.12
CA GLY A 63 1.07 -14.44 13.66
C GLY A 63 2.43 -15.01 13.28
N ASP A 64 2.53 -16.32 13.10
CA ASP A 64 3.75 -17.00 12.65
C ASP A 64 3.91 -16.83 11.13
N SER A 65 2.84 -17.01 10.34
CA SER A 65 2.87 -16.76 8.89
C SER A 65 3.22 -15.31 8.54
N LEU A 66 2.66 -14.32 9.24
CA LEU A 66 3.02 -12.90 9.07
C LEU A 66 4.48 -12.63 9.48
N SER A 67 4.95 -13.27 10.54
CA SER A 67 6.32 -13.10 11.02
C SER A 67 7.33 -13.70 10.03
N GLU A 68 7.04 -14.86 9.45
CA GLU A 68 7.87 -15.49 8.42
C GLU A 68 7.88 -14.63 7.16
N SER A 69 6.71 -14.21 6.67
CA SER A 69 6.60 -13.33 5.49
C SER A 69 7.36 -12.02 5.67
N TYR A 70 7.26 -11.41 6.87
CA TYR A 70 8.00 -10.20 7.18
C TYR A 70 9.50 -10.45 7.30
N ALA A 71 9.93 -11.55 7.92
CA ALA A 71 11.34 -11.89 8.04
C ALA A 71 11.99 -12.16 6.67
N ASP A 72 11.26 -12.82 5.77
CA ASP A 72 11.70 -13.02 4.38
C ASP A 72 11.80 -11.69 3.64
N TYR A 73 10.79 -10.82 3.77
CA TYR A 73 10.83 -9.46 3.22
C TYR A 73 12.02 -8.64 3.77
N GLU A 74 12.22 -8.64 5.08
CA GLU A 74 13.33 -7.94 5.74
C GLU A 74 14.67 -8.48 5.23
N LYS A 75 14.84 -9.81 5.17
CA LYS A 75 16.04 -10.44 4.61
C LYS A 75 16.30 -10.04 3.16
N GLU A 76 15.26 -9.90 2.35
CA GLU A 76 15.38 -9.46 0.96
C GLU A 76 15.74 -7.97 0.84
N MET A 77 15.15 -7.12 1.68
CA MET A 77 15.36 -5.67 1.60
C MET A 77 16.63 -5.20 2.30
N GLN A 78 17.06 -5.87 3.38
CA GLN A 78 18.16 -5.43 4.24
C GLN A 78 19.46 -5.08 3.49
N PRO A 79 19.92 -5.89 2.51
CA PRO A 79 21.13 -5.55 1.75
C PRO A 79 21.03 -4.21 1.02
N TYR A 80 19.83 -3.84 0.55
CA TYR A 80 19.57 -2.58 -0.15
C TYR A 80 19.41 -1.37 0.80
N LEU A 81 19.25 -1.62 2.10
CA LEU A 81 19.19 -0.59 3.14
C LEU A 81 20.58 -0.33 3.75
N ASP A 82 21.36 -1.38 3.96
CA ASP A 82 22.63 -1.30 4.70
C ASP A 82 23.86 -1.10 3.82
N GLN A 83 23.76 -1.40 2.52
CA GLN A 83 24.88 -1.29 1.59
C GLN A 83 24.61 -0.24 0.51
N PRO A 84 25.66 0.40 -0.02
CA PRO A 84 25.56 1.17 -1.25
C PRO A 84 25.01 0.30 -2.38
N VAL A 85 24.01 0.79 -3.10
CA VAL A 85 23.40 0.10 -4.25
C VAL A 85 23.60 0.95 -5.50
N HIS A 86 23.99 0.31 -6.59
CA HIS A 86 23.92 0.87 -7.93
C HIS A 86 22.78 0.18 -8.68
N SER A 87 21.88 0.94 -9.30
CA SER A 87 20.76 0.42 -10.06
C SER A 87 20.75 1.00 -11.47
N THR A 88 20.65 0.14 -12.49
CA THR A 88 20.42 0.54 -13.87
C THR A 88 19.03 0.06 -14.28
N MET A 89 18.15 0.98 -14.64
CA MET A 89 16.80 0.73 -15.13
C MET A 89 16.67 1.19 -16.58
N GLU A 90 15.99 0.41 -17.41
CA GLU A 90 15.72 0.68 -18.81
C GLU A 90 14.23 0.47 -19.08
N ILE A 91 13.55 1.51 -19.54
CA ILE A 91 12.20 1.43 -20.10
C ILE A 91 12.33 1.53 -21.62
N SER A 92 11.79 0.55 -22.33
CA SER A 92 11.93 0.43 -23.78
C SER A 92 10.69 -0.21 -24.40
N ASP A 93 10.69 -0.30 -25.74
CA ASP A 93 9.64 -0.95 -26.52
C ASP A 93 8.23 -0.43 -26.17
N LEU A 94 8.10 0.90 -25.98
CA LEU A 94 6.81 1.53 -25.72
C LEU A 94 5.97 1.48 -27.00
N ALA A 95 5.00 0.57 -27.05
CA ALA A 95 4.08 0.43 -28.16
C ALA A 95 2.68 0.87 -27.75
N ILE A 96 2.01 1.60 -28.63
CA ILE A 96 0.64 2.05 -28.47
C ILE A 96 -0.13 1.52 -29.68
N ASP A 97 -1.18 0.75 -29.45
CA ASP A 97 -2.06 0.18 -30.47
C ASP A 97 -3.34 1.02 -30.53
N GLY A 98 -3.66 1.63 -31.67
CA GLY A 98 -4.84 2.47 -31.83
C GLY A 98 -4.98 3.02 -33.25
N ASP A 99 -6.22 3.20 -33.72
CA ASP A 99 -6.51 3.93 -34.95
C ASP A 99 -6.34 5.43 -34.68
N ILE A 100 -5.15 5.96 -34.97
CA ILE A 100 -4.81 7.37 -34.70
C ILE A 100 -5.12 8.20 -35.95
N PRO A 101 -6.14 9.06 -35.94
CA PRO A 101 -6.52 9.83 -37.13
C PRO A 101 -5.54 10.96 -37.43
N ASP A 102 -4.85 11.48 -36.41
CA ASP A 102 -3.90 12.58 -36.52
C ASP A 102 -2.48 12.08 -36.89
N PRO A 103 -1.96 12.44 -38.09
CA PRO A 103 -0.62 12.06 -38.51
C PRO A 103 0.51 12.55 -37.59
N TYR A 104 0.32 13.65 -36.87
CA TYR A 104 1.30 14.17 -35.91
C TYR A 104 1.37 13.30 -34.65
N VAL A 105 0.23 12.83 -34.18
CA VAL A 105 0.16 11.90 -33.03
C VAL A 105 0.77 10.54 -33.38
N ALA A 106 0.53 10.06 -34.61
CA ALA A 106 1.16 8.83 -35.10
C ALA A 106 2.70 8.93 -35.09
N GLN A 107 3.26 10.07 -35.52
CA GLN A 107 4.71 10.30 -35.48
C GLN A 107 5.29 10.35 -34.06
N ILE A 108 4.56 10.92 -33.09
CA ILE A 108 4.97 10.88 -31.68
C ILE A 108 5.07 9.43 -31.21
N PHE A 109 4.11 8.58 -31.55
CA PHE A 109 4.13 7.18 -31.13
C PHE A 109 5.20 6.35 -31.84
N ASP A 110 5.47 6.59 -33.11
CA ASP A 110 6.61 5.99 -33.81
C ASP A 110 7.94 6.38 -33.13
N LEU A 111 8.06 7.62 -32.67
CA LEU A 111 9.23 8.04 -31.90
C LEU A 111 9.30 7.34 -30.54
N LEU A 112 8.18 7.24 -29.81
CA LEU A 112 8.12 6.54 -28.53
C LEU A 112 8.51 5.07 -28.67
N ALA A 113 8.11 4.40 -29.75
CA ALA A 113 8.45 3.01 -30.04
C ALA A 113 9.96 2.77 -30.26
N THR A 114 10.68 3.80 -30.71
CA THR A 114 12.15 3.78 -30.88
C THR A 114 12.89 4.46 -29.73
N SER A 115 12.16 5.00 -28.76
CA SER A 115 12.71 5.66 -27.59
C SER A 115 13.05 4.65 -26.49
N LYS A 116 14.06 5.00 -25.72
CA LYS A 116 14.49 4.24 -24.56
C LYS A 116 14.85 5.22 -23.44
N LEU A 117 14.23 5.03 -22.28
CA LEU A 117 14.59 5.75 -21.07
C LEU A 117 15.56 4.90 -20.27
N GLN A 118 16.77 5.40 -20.03
CA GLN A 118 17.76 4.76 -19.17
C GLN A 118 17.94 5.58 -17.90
N ILE A 119 17.88 4.92 -16.76
CA ILE A 119 18.05 5.51 -15.44
C ILE A 119 19.19 4.77 -14.76
N ASP A 120 20.33 5.42 -14.58
CA ASP A 120 21.45 4.92 -13.79
C ASP A 120 21.44 5.64 -12.45
N SER A 121 21.19 4.92 -11.37
CA SER A 121 21.12 5.48 -10.03
C SER A 121 22.09 4.80 -9.08
N SER A 122 22.53 5.53 -8.06
CA SER A 122 23.30 5.00 -6.95
C SER A 122 22.75 5.57 -5.65
N LEU A 123 22.61 4.74 -4.63
CA LEU A 123 22.08 5.13 -3.32
C LEU A 123 22.95 4.54 -2.21
N ASP A 124 23.34 5.37 -1.25
CA ASP A 124 23.92 4.95 0.03
C ASP A 124 23.09 5.56 1.15
N GLN A 125 22.19 4.77 1.74
CA GLN A 125 21.29 5.26 2.81
C GLN A 125 22.06 5.59 4.09
N THR A 126 23.18 4.90 4.36
CA THR A 126 23.99 5.13 5.57
C THR A 126 24.71 6.47 5.52
N LYS A 127 25.23 6.84 4.33
CA LYS A 127 25.86 8.15 4.12
C LYS A 127 24.88 9.23 3.65
N GLN A 128 23.62 8.87 3.39
CA GLN A 128 22.59 9.76 2.83
C GLN A 128 23.05 10.38 1.51
N GLN A 129 23.58 9.55 0.62
CA GLN A 129 24.09 9.98 -0.67
C GLN A 129 23.29 9.33 -1.79
N GLN A 130 22.99 10.11 -2.83
CA GLN A 130 22.26 9.65 -4.00
C GLN A 130 22.83 10.27 -5.27
N TYR A 131 22.85 9.49 -6.34
CA TYR A 131 23.11 9.95 -7.69
C TYR A 131 22.09 9.32 -8.61
N ALA A 132 21.59 10.07 -9.58
CA ALA A 132 20.73 9.55 -10.63
C ALA A 132 21.09 10.24 -11.94
N LYS A 133 21.15 9.47 -13.01
CA LYS A 133 21.32 9.92 -14.38
C LYS A 133 20.19 9.33 -15.21
N VAL A 134 19.36 10.21 -15.75
CA VAL A 134 18.22 9.87 -16.59
C VAL A 134 18.57 10.28 -18.02
N ASN A 135 18.72 9.32 -18.92
CA ASN A 135 18.97 9.56 -20.33
C ASN A 135 17.75 9.14 -21.14
N LEU A 136 17.26 10.03 -22.00
CA LEU A 136 16.36 9.67 -23.09
C LEU A 136 17.21 9.38 -24.32
N LEU A 137 17.11 8.17 -24.84
CA LEU A 137 17.74 7.74 -26.08
C LEU A 137 16.69 7.66 -27.17
N LEU A 138 17.03 8.15 -28.37
CA LEU A 138 16.23 8.01 -29.58
C LEU A 138 17.04 7.21 -30.59
N ASN A 139 16.48 6.12 -31.13
CA ASN A 139 17.22 5.21 -32.03
C ASN A 139 18.55 4.72 -31.45
N SER A 140 18.58 4.46 -30.13
CA SER A 140 19.78 4.08 -29.36
C SER A 140 20.89 5.15 -29.27
N GLU A 141 20.64 6.38 -29.72
CA GLU A 141 21.56 7.52 -29.56
C GLU A 141 21.10 8.42 -28.41
N PRO A 142 21.99 8.90 -27.52
CA PRO A 142 21.64 9.85 -26.48
C PRO A 142 21.02 11.12 -27.07
N PHE A 143 19.77 11.41 -26.66
CA PHE A 143 19.07 12.63 -27.04
C PHE A 143 19.28 13.70 -25.96
N ILE A 144 18.80 13.47 -24.74
CA ILE A 144 18.97 14.40 -23.63
C ILE A 144 19.22 13.64 -22.32
N GLY A 145 20.11 14.16 -21.49
CA GLY A 145 20.44 13.64 -20.17
C GLY A 145 20.08 14.62 -19.07
N PHE A 146 19.59 14.09 -17.96
CA PHE A 146 19.44 14.81 -16.72
C PHE A 146 20.24 14.07 -15.65
N GLU A 147 21.09 14.79 -14.94
CA GLU A 147 21.83 14.27 -13.80
C GLU A 147 21.38 14.97 -12.53
N TYR A 148 21.26 14.17 -11.48
CA TYR A 148 20.93 14.59 -10.14
C TYR A 148 21.91 13.97 -9.17
N LEU A 149 22.38 14.75 -8.21
CA LEU A 149 23.17 14.27 -7.10
C LEU A 149 22.68 14.88 -5.81
N MET A 150 22.86 14.14 -4.73
CA MET A 150 22.51 14.59 -3.40
C MET A 150 23.46 13.99 -2.37
N ASP A 151 23.80 14.80 -1.38
CA ASP A 151 24.39 14.38 -0.12
C ASP A 151 23.61 15.02 1.06
N GLN A 152 24.10 14.85 2.29
CA GLN A 152 23.43 15.32 3.51
C GLN A 152 22.93 16.77 3.44
N ASN A 153 23.69 17.66 2.79
CA ASN A 153 23.42 19.09 2.82
C ASN A 153 23.32 19.70 1.42
N LYS A 154 23.62 18.95 0.35
CA LYS A 154 23.68 19.50 -1.00
C LYS A 154 22.77 18.75 -1.94
N MET A 155 22.12 19.51 -2.81
CA MET A 155 21.37 19.02 -3.94
C MET A 155 21.94 19.62 -5.22
N GLY A 156 22.37 18.79 -6.16
CA GLY A 156 22.93 19.22 -7.43
C GLY A 156 22.15 18.64 -8.61
N PHE A 157 22.07 19.39 -9.70
CA PHE A 157 21.51 18.94 -10.96
C PHE A 157 22.34 19.45 -12.14
N ALA A 158 22.31 18.69 -13.23
CA ALA A 158 22.91 19.10 -14.49
C ALA A 158 22.07 18.58 -15.67
N ILE A 159 22.08 19.34 -16.76
CA ILE A 159 21.64 18.89 -18.08
C ILE A 159 22.89 19.00 -18.96
N PRO A 160 23.68 17.92 -19.11
CA PRO A 160 25.00 17.98 -19.75
C PRO A 160 25.00 18.56 -21.17
N GLU A 161 23.87 18.43 -21.89
CA GLU A 161 23.67 18.99 -23.21
C GLU A 161 23.50 20.51 -23.21
N LEU A 162 23.10 21.11 -22.06
CA LEU A 162 22.85 22.55 -21.91
C LEU A 162 23.93 23.28 -21.13
N SER A 163 24.54 22.63 -20.13
CA SER A 163 25.70 23.19 -19.42
C SER A 163 26.61 22.08 -18.93
N LYS A 164 27.92 22.36 -18.93
CA LYS A 164 28.93 21.44 -18.37
C LYS A 164 29.03 21.54 -16.84
N LYS A 165 28.34 22.51 -16.22
CA LYS A 165 28.39 22.75 -14.78
C LYS A 165 27.13 22.21 -14.10
N TYR A 166 27.31 21.70 -12.90
CA TYR A 166 26.19 21.40 -12.00
C TYR A 166 25.67 22.69 -11.37
N GLY A 167 24.37 22.95 -11.47
CA GLY A 167 23.71 23.85 -10.54
C GLY A 167 23.53 23.11 -9.22
N TYR A 168 23.93 23.68 -8.09
CA TYR A 168 23.69 23.05 -6.80
C TYR A 168 23.20 24.03 -5.74
N ILE A 169 22.54 23.48 -4.74
CA ILE A 169 21.99 24.17 -3.59
C ILE A 169 22.64 23.56 -2.36
N ASP A 170 23.18 24.39 -1.48
CA ASP A 170 23.43 23.99 -0.09
C ASP A 170 22.13 24.25 0.70
N LEU A 171 21.56 23.21 1.31
CA LEU A 171 20.32 23.29 2.07
C LEU A 171 20.46 24.20 3.30
N ASN A 172 21.69 24.48 3.76
CA ASN A 172 21.93 25.48 4.79
C ASN A 172 21.67 26.93 4.29
N ASP A 173 21.64 27.14 2.98
CA ASP A 173 21.35 28.43 2.34
C ASP A 173 19.86 28.57 1.92
N SER A 174 18.96 27.77 2.50
CA SER A 174 17.53 27.74 2.12
C SER A 174 16.85 29.12 2.22
N ASP A 175 17.24 29.94 3.21
CA ASP A 175 16.69 31.29 3.39
C ASP A 175 17.08 32.22 2.23
N ALA A 176 18.32 32.11 1.74
CA ALA A 176 18.79 32.89 0.59
C ALA A 176 18.06 32.51 -0.71
N LEU A 177 17.72 31.22 -0.87
CA LEU A 177 16.90 30.76 -2.00
C LEU A 177 15.46 31.27 -1.92
N LYS A 178 14.89 31.28 -0.72
CA LYS A 178 13.56 31.85 -0.49
C LYS A 178 13.54 33.33 -0.86
N GLU A 179 14.52 34.10 -0.44
CA GLU A 179 14.61 35.52 -0.75
C GLU A 179 14.79 35.79 -2.25
N LYS A 180 15.63 34.99 -2.92
CA LYS A 180 16.03 35.23 -4.31
C LYS A 180 15.07 34.68 -5.35
N PHE A 181 14.49 33.50 -5.10
CA PHE A 181 13.63 32.78 -6.05
C PHE A 181 12.20 32.55 -5.55
N GLY A 182 11.88 32.91 -4.31
CA GLY A 182 10.56 32.65 -3.71
C GLY A 182 10.30 31.16 -3.46
N ILE A 183 11.33 30.32 -3.44
CA ILE A 183 11.19 28.88 -3.22
C ILE A 183 10.97 28.65 -1.72
N GLU A 184 9.76 28.27 -1.34
CA GLU A 184 9.42 27.83 0.01
C GLU A 184 9.43 26.29 0.10
N ASN A 185 9.48 25.75 1.33
CA ASN A 185 9.29 24.32 1.61
C ASN A 185 10.35 23.37 1.02
N LEU A 186 11.61 23.77 0.97
CA LEU A 186 12.70 22.83 0.68
C LEU A 186 12.81 21.79 1.80
N PRO A 187 13.02 20.50 1.47
CA PRO A 187 13.25 19.47 2.47
C PRO A 187 14.51 19.79 3.28
N LYS A 188 14.46 19.59 4.60
CA LYS A 188 15.62 19.76 5.49
C LYS A 188 16.59 18.58 5.39
N ARG A 189 16.04 17.40 5.08
CA ARG A 189 16.78 16.17 4.81
C ARG A 189 15.93 15.26 3.94
N PHE A 190 16.56 14.25 3.36
CA PHE A 190 15.85 13.21 2.63
C PHE A 190 15.27 12.14 3.57
N VAL A 191 14.13 11.58 3.17
CA VAL A 191 13.44 10.49 3.88
C VAL A 191 13.80 9.18 3.20
N THR A 192 14.50 8.31 3.91
CA THR A 192 14.86 6.99 3.40
C THR A 192 13.71 5.99 3.61
N TYR A 193 13.75 4.88 2.89
CA TYR A 193 12.82 3.77 3.15
C TYR A 193 12.95 3.26 4.59
N ASN A 194 14.18 3.21 5.13
CA ASN A 194 14.41 2.82 6.51
C ASN A 194 13.77 3.79 7.51
N ASP A 195 13.77 5.10 7.23
CA ASP A 195 13.05 6.07 8.05
C ASP A 195 11.54 5.77 8.09
N LEU A 196 10.93 5.49 6.93
CA LEU A 196 9.49 5.16 6.83
C LEU A 196 9.14 3.89 7.59
N VAL A 197 9.88 2.80 7.35
CA VAL A 197 9.65 1.52 8.05
C VAL A 197 9.87 1.70 9.55
N SER A 198 10.94 2.36 9.96
CA SER A 198 11.23 2.61 11.38
C SER A 198 10.21 3.54 12.06
N ALA A 199 9.54 4.39 11.27
CA ALA A 199 8.47 5.25 11.75
C ALA A 199 7.18 4.50 12.05
N VAL A 200 6.91 3.37 11.36
CA VAL A 200 5.64 2.62 11.49
C VAL A 200 5.78 1.23 12.13
N LYS A 201 6.97 0.59 12.09
CA LYS A 201 7.22 -0.77 12.61
C LYS A 201 6.84 -0.88 14.09
N ILE A 202 6.08 -1.90 14.46
CA ILE A 202 5.76 -2.23 15.86
C ILE A 202 6.22 -3.66 16.13
N ASP A 203 6.92 -3.87 17.23
CA ASP A 203 7.42 -5.19 17.59
C ASP A 203 6.26 -6.14 17.95
N LYS A 204 6.30 -7.37 17.44
CA LYS A 204 5.29 -8.42 17.73
C LYS A 204 5.09 -8.62 19.23
N SER A 205 6.16 -8.58 20.02
CA SER A 205 6.09 -8.69 21.48
C SER A 205 5.44 -7.49 22.16
N GLU A 206 5.62 -6.29 21.60
CA GLU A 206 4.98 -5.07 22.09
C GLU A 206 3.46 -5.14 21.84
N LEU A 207 3.05 -5.44 20.60
CA LEU A 207 1.64 -5.62 20.22
C LEU A 207 0.97 -6.74 21.03
N SER A 208 1.61 -7.91 21.13
CA SER A 208 1.06 -9.05 21.87
C SER A 208 0.83 -8.71 23.33
N SER A 209 1.73 -7.93 23.95
CA SER A 209 1.58 -7.50 25.33
C SER A 209 0.43 -6.51 25.52
N ILE A 210 0.17 -5.63 24.55
CA ILE A 210 -0.93 -4.65 24.63
C ILE A 210 -2.27 -5.36 24.52
N PHE A 211 -2.42 -6.19 23.50
CA PHE A 211 -3.71 -6.78 23.16
C PHE A 211 -4.09 -8.00 24.00
N LYS A 212 -3.14 -8.67 24.66
CA LYS A 212 -3.42 -9.79 25.57
C LYS A 212 -4.53 -9.48 26.57
N ASP A 213 -4.47 -8.31 27.21
CA ASP A 213 -5.44 -7.93 28.23
C ASP A 213 -6.83 -7.63 27.63
N TYR A 214 -6.89 -7.15 26.39
CA TYR A 214 -8.15 -6.98 25.66
C TYR A 214 -8.77 -8.33 25.30
N GLY A 215 -7.93 -9.28 24.89
CA GLY A 215 -8.35 -10.66 24.68
C GLY A 215 -8.91 -11.30 25.96
N LEU A 216 -8.21 -11.18 27.09
CA LEU A 216 -8.73 -11.66 28.38
C LEU A 216 -10.05 -10.99 28.76
N LEU A 217 -10.17 -9.68 28.56
CA LEU A 217 -11.42 -8.95 28.79
C LEU A 217 -12.58 -9.48 27.95
N TYR A 218 -12.30 -9.83 26.69
CA TYR A 218 -13.26 -10.49 25.82
C TYR A 218 -13.66 -11.88 26.35
N ALA A 219 -12.68 -12.73 26.65
CA ALA A 219 -12.90 -14.09 27.14
C ALA A 219 -13.68 -14.11 28.47
N ASP A 220 -13.41 -13.16 29.36
CA ASP A 220 -14.11 -12.99 30.64
C ASP A 220 -15.52 -12.43 30.48
N SER A 221 -15.79 -11.68 29.40
CA SER A 221 -17.12 -11.14 29.11
C SER A 221 -18.11 -12.19 28.61
N LEU A 222 -17.61 -13.31 28.08
CA LEU A 222 -18.42 -14.40 27.56
C LEU A 222 -18.91 -15.30 28.68
N THR A 223 -20.20 -15.62 28.69
CA THR A 223 -20.77 -16.70 29.52
C THR A 223 -20.86 -18.00 28.72
N ASP A 224 -20.97 -19.14 29.42
CA ASP A 224 -21.10 -20.45 28.74
C ASP A 224 -22.41 -20.54 27.94
N GLU A 225 -23.47 -19.84 28.35
CA GLU A 225 -24.77 -19.83 27.66
C GLU A 225 -24.74 -19.05 26.34
N GLN A 226 -23.78 -18.13 26.19
CA GLN A 226 -23.62 -17.36 24.95
C GLN A 226 -22.96 -18.17 23.84
N VAL A 227 -22.29 -19.27 24.18
CA VAL A 227 -21.54 -20.09 23.22
C VAL A 227 -22.21 -21.45 23.09
N THR A 228 -22.69 -21.75 21.89
CA THR A 228 -23.32 -23.04 21.56
C THR A 228 -22.48 -23.79 20.55
N LEU A 229 -22.52 -25.13 20.61
CA LEU A 229 -21.76 -26.02 19.75
C LEU A 229 -22.72 -27.03 19.10
N ASN A 230 -22.80 -27.00 17.77
CA ASN A 230 -23.38 -28.08 16.99
C ASN A 230 -22.25 -28.96 16.43
N LYS A 231 -22.18 -30.21 16.88
CA LYS A 231 -21.12 -31.16 16.49
C LYS A 231 -21.28 -31.75 15.09
N ASN A 232 -22.49 -31.68 14.53
CA ASN A 232 -22.85 -32.30 13.27
C ASN A 232 -23.22 -31.21 12.26
N SER A 233 -22.26 -30.33 11.95
CA SER A 233 -22.42 -29.32 10.90
C SER A 233 -21.61 -29.70 9.67
N THR A 234 -21.72 -28.90 8.63
CA THR A 234 -20.97 -29.04 7.37
C THR A 234 -20.52 -27.66 6.95
N PHE A 235 -19.23 -27.50 6.73
CA PHE A 235 -18.71 -26.29 6.10
C PHE A 235 -18.96 -26.42 4.59
N GLU A 236 -19.55 -25.39 4.00
CA GLU A 236 -19.83 -25.31 2.57
C GLU A 236 -19.41 -23.94 2.03
N GLN A 237 -18.47 -23.92 1.08
CA GLN A 237 -18.05 -22.70 0.38
C GLN A 237 -17.62 -23.06 -1.04
N ASP A 238 -18.06 -22.30 -2.04
CA ASP A 238 -17.65 -22.45 -3.45
C ASP A 238 -17.71 -23.90 -3.97
N GLY A 239 -18.73 -24.65 -3.54
CA GLY A 239 -18.95 -26.06 -3.90
C GLY A 239 -18.06 -27.08 -3.18
N PHE A 240 -17.16 -26.64 -2.30
CA PHE A 240 -16.46 -27.49 -1.35
C PHE A 240 -17.36 -27.77 -0.14
N GLN A 241 -17.48 -29.03 0.25
CA GLN A 241 -18.19 -29.45 1.45
C GLN A 241 -17.30 -30.37 2.29
N THR A 242 -17.20 -30.11 3.58
CA THR A 242 -16.49 -30.98 4.53
C THR A 242 -17.23 -31.02 5.88
N PRO A 243 -17.19 -32.15 6.60
CA PRO A 243 -17.67 -32.19 7.98
C PRO A 243 -17.02 -31.08 8.82
N ALA A 244 -17.82 -30.42 9.63
CA ALA A 244 -17.37 -29.35 10.52
C ALA A 244 -18.19 -29.34 11.80
N ARG A 245 -17.66 -28.68 12.83
CA ARG A 245 -18.42 -28.31 14.02
C ARG A 245 -18.77 -26.83 13.90
N GLU A 246 -20.02 -26.48 14.20
CA GLU A 246 -20.47 -25.10 14.19
C GLU A 246 -20.48 -24.55 15.62
N ILE A 247 -19.81 -23.43 15.82
CA ILE A 247 -19.83 -22.67 17.06
C ILE A 247 -20.62 -21.40 16.82
N THR A 248 -21.63 -21.16 17.65
CA THR A 248 -22.39 -19.90 17.62
C THR A 248 -22.16 -19.14 18.92
N VAL A 249 -21.63 -17.91 18.81
CA VAL A 249 -21.47 -16.95 19.91
C VAL A 249 -22.52 -15.86 19.76
N SER A 250 -23.36 -15.67 20.76
CA SER A 250 -24.47 -14.71 20.72
C SER A 250 -24.34 -13.63 21.79
N PHE A 251 -24.51 -12.38 21.37
CA PHE A 251 -24.62 -11.22 22.25
C PHE A 251 -25.98 -10.56 22.04
N THR A 252 -26.68 -10.29 23.12
CA THR A 252 -27.73 -9.27 23.12
C THR A 252 -27.11 -7.88 22.95
N ASP A 253 -27.89 -6.89 22.52
CA ASP A 253 -27.41 -5.51 22.42
C ASP A 253 -26.83 -5.00 23.74
N ALA A 254 -27.46 -5.32 24.87
CA ALA A 254 -26.98 -4.93 26.19
C ALA A 254 -25.62 -5.56 26.53
N GLN A 255 -25.42 -6.85 26.23
CA GLN A 255 -24.14 -7.53 26.46
C GLN A 255 -23.04 -6.98 25.56
N LEU A 256 -23.35 -6.70 24.29
CA LEU A 256 -22.40 -6.14 23.34
C LEU A 256 -22.02 -4.71 23.72
N GLN A 257 -23.00 -3.87 24.07
CA GLN A 257 -22.76 -2.52 24.58
C GLN A 257 -21.85 -2.55 25.81
N GLN A 258 -22.10 -3.47 26.74
CA GLN A 258 -21.26 -3.64 27.93
C GLN A 258 -19.82 -4.04 27.56
N LEU A 259 -19.64 -4.98 26.62
CA LEU A 259 -18.32 -5.40 26.14
C LEU A 259 -17.55 -4.25 25.48
N LEU A 260 -18.18 -3.53 24.55
CA LEU A 260 -17.55 -2.41 23.84
C LEU A 260 -17.23 -1.24 24.78
N THR A 261 -18.10 -0.99 25.77
CA THR A 261 -17.84 0.00 26.83
C THR A 261 -16.61 -0.40 27.64
N LYS A 262 -16.48 -1.68 28.03
CA LYS A 262 -15.28 -2.18 28.73
C LYS A 262 -14.01 -2.01 27.89
N PHE A 263 -14.07 -2.24 26.57
CA PHE A 263 -12.92 -2.00 25.69
C PHE A 263 -12.56 -0.52 25.61
N ALA A 264 -13.54 0.36 25.45
CA ALA A 264 -13.33 1.79 25.44
C ALA A 264 -12.74 2.28 26.77
N ASP A 265 -13.28 1.81 27.91
CA ASP A 265 -12.76 2.15 29.24
C ASP A 265 -11.34 1.66 29.45
N LYS A 266 -11.01 0.45 28.97
CA LYS A 266 -9.62 -0.04 29.00
C LYS A 266 -8.73 0.84 28.14
N ALA A 267 -9.10 1.11 26.89
CA ALA A 267 -8.34 1.97 25.98
C ALA A 267 -8.11 3.38 26.53
N THR A 268 -9.12 4.01 27.13
CA THR A 268 -9.02 5.33 27.77
C THR A 268 -7.92 5.38 28.84
N ASN A 269 -7.65 4.25 29.50
CA ASN A 269 -6.68 4.14 30.59
C ASN A 269 -5.41 3.36 30.19
N ASP A 270 -5.31 2.86 28.96
CA ASP A 270 -4.19 2.07 28.49
C ASP A 270 -3.09 2.99 27.94
N GLU A 271 -2.22 3.45 28.84
CA GLU A 271 -1.11 4.34 28.46
C GLU A 271 -0.16 3.67 27.47
N LYS A 272 -0.01 2.35 27.53
CA LYS A 272 0.87 1.62 26.61
C LYS A 272 0.29 1.62 25.20
N LEU A 273 -1.00 1.33 25.04
CA LEU A 273 -1.69 1.44 23.75
C LEU A 273 -1.55 2.86 23.17
N PHE A 274 -1.85 3.88 23.97
CA PHE A 274 -1.75 5.27 23.53
C PHE A 274 -0.32 5.64 23.14
N ASP A 275 0.68 5.31 23.97
CA ASP A 275 2.08 5.66 23.71
C ASP A 275 2.62 4.95 22.47
N THR A 276 2.26 3.70 22.22
CA THR A 276 2.63 2.97 21.00
C THR A 276 2.07 3.68 19.76
N LEU A 277 0.78 4.06 19.75
CA LEU A 277 0.16 4.76 18.63
C LEU A 277 0.75 6.17 18.44
N TYR A 278 0.87 6.95 19.51
CA TYR A 278 1.38 8.32 19.47
C TYR A 278 2.84 8.37 19.02
N THR A 279 3.69 7.44 19.48
CA THR A 279 5.11 7.39 19.05
C THR A 279 5.22 7.21 17.52
N ARG A 280 4.32 6.44 16.91
CA ARG A 280 4.33 6.24 15.45
C ARG A 280 3.80 7.47 14.71
N TYR A 281 2.73 8.07 15.22
CA TYR A 281 2.25 9.38 14.74
C TYR A 281 3.35 10.44 14.79
N GLU A 282 4.04 10.58 15.93
CA GLU A 282 5.10 11.55 16.14
C GLU A 282 6.28 11.32 15.19
N LYS A 283 6.75 10.08 15.07
CA LYS A 283 7.83 9.72 14.13
C LYS A 283 7.44 10.05 12.68
N LEU A 284 6.24 9.68 12.26
CA LEU A 284 5.75 9.94 10.90
C LEU A 284 5.60 11.45 10.65
N THR A 285 5.06 12.19 11.62
CA THR A 285 4.86 13.64 11.53
C THR A 285 6.19 14.38 11.41
N LYS A 286 7.16 14.05 12.27
CA LYS A 286 8.52 14.60 12.18
C LYS A 286 9.17 14.28 10.84
N LEU A 287 8.99 13.06 10.34
CA LEU A 287 9.50 12.65 9.05
C LEU A 287 8.90 13.48 7.90
N MET A 288 7.59 13.70 7.92
CA MET A 288 6.88 14.54 6.95
C MET A 288 7.37 15.99 6.98
N ILE A 289 7.49 16.59 8.18
CA ILE A 289 8.01 17.95 8.37
C ILE A 289 9.45 18.07 7.86
N ASP A 290 10.31 17.08 8.19
CA ASP A 290 11.69 17.03 7.75
C ASP A 290 11.82 16.91 6.22
N SER A 291 10.88 16.23 5.56
CA SER A 291 10.78 16.16 4.09
C SER A 291 10.18 17.41 3.43
N GLY A 292 9.88 18.47 4.18
CA GLY A 292 9.37 19.73 3.62
C GLY A 292 7.85 19.84 3.57
N TYR A 293 7.09 18.89 4.12
CA TYR A 293 5.64 19.03 4.28
C TYR A 293 5.33 19.88 5.52
N THR A 294 5.17 21.18 5.31
CA THR A 294 4.97 22.17 6.39
C THR A 294 3.53 22.30 6.88
N GLU A 295 2.57 21.68 6.19
CA GLU A 295 1.14 21.69 6.55
C GLU A 295 0.78 20.67 7.63
N VAL A 296 1.70 19.76 7.97
CA VAL A 296 1.46 18.75 9.01
C VAL A 296 1.61 19.41 10.39
N ALA A 297 0.50 19.55 11.10
CA ALA A 297 0.50 20.08 12.45
C ALA A 297 1.03 19.03 13.44
N GLU A 298 2.10 19.36 14.17
CA GLU A 298 2.53 18.57 15.32
C GLU A 298 1.51 18.75 16.45
N ILE A 299 0.85 17.66 16.84
CA ILE A 299 -0.07 17.64 17.97
C ILE A 299 0.75 17.20 19.18
N SER A 300 0.67 17.95 20.28
CA SER A 300 1.37 17.56 21.51
C SER A 300 0.85 16.22 22.04
N LYS A 301 1.66 15.52 22.83
CA LYS A 301 1.26 14.24 23.45
C LYS A 301 0.02 14.44 24.32
N GLU A 302 -0.05 15.56 25.03
CA GLU A 302 -1.15 15.94 25.89
C GLU A 302 -2.45 16.17 25.10
N ASP A 303 -2.39 16.92 24.01
CA ASP A 303 -3.55 17.21 23.16
C ASP A 303 -4.03 15.95 22.43
N ALA A 304 -3.09 15.14 21.91
CA ALA A 304 -3.41 13.85 21.30
C ALA A 304 -4.06 12.89 22.31
N LYS A 305 -3.59 12.87 23.57
CA LYS A 305 -4.17 12.07 24.65
C LYS A 305 -5.57 12.57 25.01
N ALA A 306 -5.78 13.88 25.04
CA ALA A 306 -7.08 14.47 25.28
C ALA A 306 -8.08 14.10 24.17
N ALA A 307 -7.69 14.28 22.89
CA ALA A 307 -8.50 13.92 21.74
C ALA A 307 -8.81 12.42 21.67
N PHE A 308 -7.82 11.57 21.95
CA PHE A 308 -8.02 10.11 22.02
C PHE A 308 -9.07 9.73 23.07
N LYS A 309 -8.98 10.32 24.27
CA LYS A 309 -9.98 10.09 25.33
C LYS A 309 -11.35 10.63 24.95
N GLU A 310 -11.42 11.84 24.40
CA GLU A 310 -12.68 12.44 23.95
C GLU A 310 -13.38 11.58 22.89
N ASN A 311 -12.63 11.07 21.91
CA ASN A 311 -13.16 10.17 20.89
C ASN A 311 -13.71 8.86 21.48
N LEU A 312 -13.03 8.29 22.49
CA LEU A 312 -13.50 7.09 23.19
C LEU A 312 -14.74 7.38 24.07
N GLU A 313 -14.81 8.54 24.71
CA GLU A 313 -16.01 8.98 25.44
C GLU A 313 -17.19 9.21 24.48
N GLN A 314 -16.96 9.84 23.33
CA GLN A 314 -17.97 10.02 22.30
C GLN A 314 -18.47 8.67 21.76
N PHE A 315 -17.55 7.74 21.50
CA PHE A 315 -17.89 6.37 21.12
C PHE A 315 -18.77 5.68 22.18
N LYS A 316 -18.45 5.82 23.46
CA LYS A 316 -19.28 5.29 24.56
C LYS A 316 -20.67 5.94 24.61
N GLN A 317 -20.78 7.24 24.38
CA GLN A 317 -22.08 7.92 24.32
C GLN A 317 -22.91 7.43 23.13
N ASP A 318 -22.28 7.20 21.98
CA ASP A 318 -22.97 6.73 20.79
C ASP A 318 -23.51 5.29 20.97
N LEU A 319 -22.83 4.46 21.75
CA LEU A 319 -23.32 3.13 22.14
C LEU A 319 -24.59 3.19 23.00
N GLN A 320 -24.75 4.20 23.86
CA GLN A 320 -25.92 4.34 24.75
C GLN A 320 -27.21 4.74 24.03
N GLY A 321 -27.13 5.23 22.80
CA GLY A 321 -28.28 5.65 21.98
C GLY A 321 -28.90 4.53 21.12
N THR A 322 -28.52 3.28 21.32
CA THR A 322 -28.99 2.13 20.53
C THR A 322 -30.19 1.43 21.18
N ASP A 323 -31.23 1.13 20.40
CA ASP A 323 -32.44 0.46 20.88
C ASP A 323 -32.15 -1.02 21.19
N ALA A 324 -32.60 -1.51 22.35
CA ALA A 324 -32.19 -2.79 22.93
C ALA A 324 -32.90 -4.05 22.36
N ASN A 325 -33.40 -4.00 21.13
CA ASN A 325 -34.28 -5.04 20.57
C ASN A 325 -33.59 -5.99 19.57
N GLY A 326 -32.25 -6.04 19.56
CA GLY A 326 -31.48 -6.94 18.70
C GLY A 326 -30.31 -7.63 19.40
N GLY A 327 -29.33 -8.00 18.59
CA GLY A 327 -28.10 -8.61 19.03
C GLY A 327 -27.09 -8.82 17.89
N LEU A 328 -25.96 -9.42 18.24
CA LEU A 328 -24.91 -9.81 17.33
C LEU A 328 -24.61 -11.29 17.53
N LYS A 329 -24.59 -12.02 16.43
CA LYS A 329 -24.28 -13.45 16.38
C LYS A 329 -23.03 -13.65 15.54
N MET A 330 -22.11 -14.46 16.04
CA MET A 330 -20.94 -14.89 15.31
C MET A 330 -20.98 -16.39 15.17
N VAL A 331 -20.99 -16.87 13.92
CA VAL A 331 -21.02 -18.28 13.58
C VAL A 331 -19.67 -18.67 13.03
N LEU A 332 -19.07 -19.71 13.59
CA LEU A 332 -17.81 -20.26 13.14
C LEU A 332 -18.00 -21.70 12.70
N HIS A 333 -17.34 -22.09 11.62
CA HIS A 333 -17.14 -23.49 11.29
C HIS A 333 -15.70 -23.86 11.62
N ILE A 334 -15.51 -24.91 12.39
CA ILE A 334 -14.20 -25.44 12.73
C ILE A 334 -14.06 -26.89 12.25
N ASP A 335 -12.87 -27.26 11.80
CA ASP A 335 -12.53 -28.65 11.47
C ASP A 335 -12.31 -29.50 12.74
N ASP A 336 -11.91 -30.76 12.59
CA ASP A 336 -11.65 -31.67 13.72
C ASP A 336 -10.42 -31.25 14.57
N ASP A 337 -9.48 -30.53 13.98
CA ASP A 337 -8.27 -30.00 14.63
C ASP A 337 -8.49 -28.63 15.30
N ASN A 338 -9.73 -28.12 15.25
CA ASN A 338 -10.15 -26.80 15.74
C ASN A 338 -9.56 -25.62 14.93
N HIS A 339 -9.16 -25.80 13.67
CA HIS A 339 -8.89 -24.67 12.78
C HIS A 339 -10.21 -24.04 12.36
N ILE A 340 -10.27 -22.70 12.36
CA ILE A 340 -11.44 -21.96 11.89
C ILE A 340 -11.45 -21.97 10.36
N LEU A 341 -12.43 -22.68 9.78
CA LEU A 341 -12.69 -22.72 8.33
C LEU A 341 -13.46 -21.48 7.87
N SER A 342 -14.35 -20.96 8.72
CA SER A 342 -15.07 -19.72 8.45
C SER A 342 -15.53 -19.00 9.71
N ARG A 343 -15.70 -17.68 9.61
CA ARG A 343 -16.31 -16.81 10.60
C ARG A 343 -17.33 -15.91 9.89
N LYS A 344 -18.57 -15.94 10.36
CA LYS A 344 -19.66 -15.09 9.87
C LYS A 344 -20.21 -14.25 10.99
N LEU A 345 -20.20 -12.95 10.82
CA LEU A 345 -20.81 -12.00 11.73
C LEU A 345 -22.19 -11.60 11.22
N ILE A 346 -23.19 -11.71 12.09
CA ILE A 346 -24.61 -11.57 11.76
C ILE A 346 -25.25 -10.62 12.77
N ARG A 347 -25.88 -9.55 12.30
CA ARG A 347 -26.75 -8.72 13.10
C ARG A 347 -28.12 -9.39 13.22
N VAL A 348 -28.64 -9.49 14.43
CA VAL A 348 -30.00 -9.98 14.68
C VAL A 348 -30.87 -8.79 15.06
N GLU A 349 -31.88 -8.47 14.25
CA GLU A 349 -32.81 -7.35 14.50
C GLU A 349 -34.24 -7.84 14.26
N ASP A 350 -35.10 -7.72 15.28
CA ASP A 350 -36.52 -8.17 15.22
C ASP A 350 -36.68 -9.62 14.71
N GLY A 351 -35.74 -10.50 15.07
CA GLY A 351 -35.71 -11.90 14.65
C GLY A 351 -35.21 -12.15 13.22
N LYS A 352 -34.77 -11.11 12.50
CA LYS A 352 -34.11 -11.23 11.18
C LYS A 352 -32.60 -11.26 11.35
N GLU A 353 -31.96 -12.19 10.64
CA GLU A 353 -30.50 -12.31 10.57
C GLU A 353 -29.98 -11.55 9.34
N ASN A 354 -29.12 -10.56 9.55
CA ASN A 354 -28.48 -9.76 8.51
C ASN A 354 -26.96 -9.97 8.59
N PRO A 355 -26.36 -10.74 7.67
CA PRO A 355 -24.90 -10.89 7.58
C PRO A 355 -24.20 -9.54 7.42
N LEU A 356 -23.14 -9.32 8.18
CA LEU A 356 -22.30 -8.11 8.12
C LEU A 356 -20.94 -8.41 7.50
N LEU A 357 -20.35 -9.55 7.89
CA LEU A 357 -18.99 -9.93 7.58
C LEU A 357 -18.92 -11.45 7.42
N GLU A 358 -18.16 -11.91 6.45
CA GLU A 358 -17.80 -13.30 6.28
C GLU A 358 -16.30 -13.41 5.98
N MET A 359 -15.63 -14.31 6.67
CA MET A 359 -14.24 -14.67 6.43
C MET A 359 -14.18 -16.18 6.30
N ALA A 360 -13.52 -16.71 5.30
CA ALA A 360 -13.35 -18.15 5.11
C ALA A 360 -11.94 -18.46 4.63
N SER A 361 -11.40 -19.58 5.12
CA SER A 361 -10.09 -20.10 4.76
C SER A 361 -10.17 -21.62 4.71
N TRP A 362 -9.90 -22.23 3.56
CA TRP A 362 -9.99 -23.69 3.43
C TRP A 362 -9.03 -24.23 2.37
N GLN A 363 -8.74 -25.53 2.49
CA GLN A 363 -7.97 -26.27 1.52
C GLN A 363 -8.89 -27.16 0.69
N GLN A 364 -8.76 -27.09 -0.63
CA GLN A 364 -9.50 -27.92 -1.57
C GLN A 364 -8.54 -28.43 -2.64
N ASN A 365 -8.37 -29.75 -2.76
CA ASN A 365 -7.50 -30.37 -3.78
C ASN A 365 -6.05 -29.84 -3.81
N GLY A 366 -5.50 -29.48 -2.64
CA GLY A 366 -4.17 -28.88 -2.50
C GLY A 366 -4.11 -27.37 -2.78
N GLU A 367 -5.25 -26.74 -3.09
CA GLU A 367 -5.38 -25.30 -3.27
C GLU A 367 -5.73 -24.65 -1.92
N GLN A 368 -4.98 -23.62 -1.53
CA GLN A 368 -5.32 -22.72 -0.43
C GLN A 368 -6.32 -21.69 -0.94
N ASN A 369 -7.44 -21.53 -0.23
CA ASN A 369 -8.48 -20.57 -0.59
C ASN A 369 -8.73 -19.65 0.60
N TYR A 370 -8.84 -18.35 0.34
CA TYR A 370 -9.22 -17.33 1.30
C TYR A 370 -10.31 -16.47 0.69
N ARG A 371 -11.31 -16.13 1.49
CA ARG A 371 -12.36 -15.19 1.13
C ARG A 371 -12.70 -14.29 2.29
N PHE A 372 -12.87 -13.01 1.99
CA PHE A 372 -13.35 -11.98 2.89
C PHE A 372 -14.50 -11.27 2.19
N SER A 373 -15.63 -11.12 2.85
CA SER A 373 -16.78 -10.39 2.32
C SER A 373 -17.38 -9.50 3.42
N MET A 374 -17.42 -8.19 3.19
CA MET A 374 -18.28 -7.27 3.91
C MET A 374 -19.59 -7.14 3.14
N LEU A 375 -20.69 -7.53 3.78
CA LEU A 375 -21.99 -7.63 3.14
C LEU A 375 -22.85 -6.42 3.51
N PRO A 376 -23.62 -5.90 2.55
CA PRO A 376 -24.46 -4.75 2.79
C PRO A 376 -25.61 -5.11 3.73
N THR A 377 -25.98 -4.19 4.62
CA THR A 377 -27.12 -4.39 5.52
C THR A 377 -28.46 -4.01 4.87
N GLU A 378 -28.41 -3.36 3.70
CA GLU A 378 -29.56 -2.95 2.88
C GLU A 378 -29.23 -3.01 1.39
N SER A 379 -30.22 -3.08 0.50
CA SER A 379 -30.03 -3.21 -0.95
C SER A 379 -29.24 -2.07 -1.63
N ASN A 380 -29.01 -0.97 -0.92
CA ASN A 380 -28.31 0.23 -1.41
C ASN A 380 -27.00 0.49 -0.64
N GLN A 381 -26.36 -0.53 -0.06
CA GLN A 381 -25.10 -0.36 0.66
C GLN A 381 -23.93 -1.06 -0.03
N GLY A 382 -22.72 -0.63 0.35
CA GLY A 382 -21.44 -1.18 -0.09
C GLY A 382 -21.31 -2.69 0.13
N GLU A 383 -20.99 -3.46 -0.92
CA GLU A 383 -20.45 -4.82 -0.82
C GLU A 383 -18.95 -4.74 -1.09
N VAL A 384 -18.12 -5.37 -0.26
CA VAL A 384 -16.68 -5.54 -0.54
C VAL A 384 -16.35 -7.03 -0.42
N THR A 385 -15.80 -7.64 -1.46
CA THR A 385 -15.30 -9.00 -1.44
C THR A 385 -13.86 -9.06 -1.89
N VAL A 386 -13.02 -9.77 -1.15
CA VAL A 386 -11.65 -10.13 -1.51
C VAL A 386 -11.58 -11.65 -1.52
N SER A 387 -11.02 -12.22 -2.58
CA SER A 387 -10.79 -13.66 -2.68
C SER A 387 -9.38 -13.92 -3.20
N TYR A 388 -8.77 -14.95 -2.65
CA TYR A 388 -7.48 -15.45 -3.09
C TYR A 388 -7.56 -16.97 -3.14
N LYS A 389 -7.02 -17.54 -4.21
CA LYS A 389 -6.91 -18.97 -4.39
C LYS A 389 -5.54 -19.27 -4.96
N ALA A 390 -4.80 -20.21 -4.39
CA ALA A 390 -3.52 -20.63 -4.95
C ALA A 390 -3.20 -22.09 -4.69
N LYS A 391 -2.53 -22.70 -5.64
CA LYS A 391 -2.00 -24.06 -5.58
C LYS A 391 -0.49 -24.03 -5.72
N GLU A 392 0.18 -24.80 -4.87
CA GLU A 392 1.62 -25.06 -5.00
C GLU A 392 1.83 -26.44 -5.62
N GLU A 393 2.58 -26.49 -6.71
CA GLU A 393 2.94 -27.71 -7.45
C GLU A 393 4.47 -27.78 -7.57
N GLY A 394 5.13 -28.25 -6.50
CA GLY A 394 6.59 -28.24 -6.43
C GLY A 394 7.14 -26.83 -6.26
N THR A 395 7.87 -26.33 -7.25
CA THR A 395 8.41 -24.96 -7.28
C THR A 395 7.49 -23.96 -7.98
N ASP A 396 6.38 -24.43 -8.55
CA ASP A 396 5.42 -23.61 -9.27
C ASP A 396 4.26 -23.25 -8.33
N LYS A 397 3.79 -22.01 -8.42
CA LYS A 397 2.61 -21.50 -7.71
C LYS A 397 1.65 -20.88 -8.71
N LYS A 398 0.41 -21.32 -8.72
CA LYS A 398 -0.64 -20.80 -9.63
C LYS A 398 -1.88 -20.43 -8.85
N GLY A 399 -2.55 -19.37 -9.24
CA GLY A 399 -3.71 -18.91 -8.50
C GLY A 399 -4.46 -17.77 -9.12
N THR A 400 -5.44 -17.28 -8.37
CA THR A 400 -6.27 -16.13 -8.71
C THR A 400 -6.39 -15.24 -7.49
N PHE A 401 -6.32 -13.94 -7.69
CA PHE A 401 -6.74 -12.94 -6.72
C PHE A 401 -7.88 -12.13 -7.32
N ALA A 402 -8.93 -11.85 -6.55
CA ALA A 402 -10.01 -10.97 -6.99
C ALA A 402 -10.47 -10.04 -5.87
N PHE A 403 -10.81 -8.82 -6.27
CA PHE A 403 -11.34 -7.77 -5.43
C PHE A 403 -12.60 -7.21 -6.10
N LEU A 404 -13.68 -7.11 -5.34
CA LEU A 404 -14.95 -6.60 -5.78
C LEU A 404 -15.45 -5.58 -4.77
N MET A 405 -15.75 -4.38 -5.22
CA MET A 405 -16.44 -3.36 -4.45
C MET A 405 -17.67 -2.92 -5.24
N LYS A 406 -18.83 -2.84 -4.58
CA LYS A 406 -20.04 -2.28 -5.16
C LYS A 406 -20.62 -1.29 -4.18
N GLU A 407 -20.84 -0.04 -4.54
CA GLU A 407 -21.47 0.94 -3.65
C GLU A 407 -22.40 1.86 -4.44
N ASN A 408 -23.68 1.94 -4.07
CA ASN A 408 -24.66 2.86 -4.67
C ASN A 408 -24.80 2.81 -6.20
N GLY A 409 -24.40 1.72 -6.87
CA GLY A 409 -24.39 1.60 -8.33
C GLY A 409 -22.99 1.67 -8.95
N ASP A 410 -22.02 2.19 -8.19
CA ASP A 410 -20.61 2.14 -8.54
C ASP A 410 -20.06 0.73 -8.34
N LEU A 411 -19.13 0.31 -9.20
CA LEU A 411 -18.51 -1.01 -9.19
C LEU A 411 -17.01 -0.84 -9.40
N VAL A 412 -16.21 -1.54 -8.60
CA VAL A 412 -14.81 -1.84 -8.90
C VAL A 412 -14.66 -3.35 -8.84
N ASP A 413 -14.42 -3.98 -9.98
CA ASP A 413 -14.22 -5.42 -10.12
C ASP A 413 -12.83 -5.67 -10.70
N PHE A 414 -11.93 -6.17 -9.88
CA PHE A 414 -10.57 -6.51 -10.24
C PHE A 414 -10.34 -8.00 -10.07
N SER A 415 -9.72 -8.64 -11.05
CA SER A 415 -9.23 -10.01 -10.93
C SER A 415 -7.88 -10.16 -11.61
N THR A 416 -7.05 -11.06 -11.09
CA THR A 416 -5.77 -11.43 -11.70
C THR A 416 -5.52 -12.92 -11.51
N ASP A 417 -5.30 -13.61 -12.63
CA ASP A 417 -4.78 -14.97 -12.64
C ASP A 417 -3.26 -14.89 -12.69
N PHE A 418 -2.58 -15.65 -11.83
CA PHE A 418 -1.13 -15.61 -11.73
C PHE A 418 -0.49 -17.00 -11.82
N THR A 419 0.71 -17.02 -12.37
CA THR A 419 1.63 -18.16 -12.34
C THR A 419 3.01 -17.65 -11.96
N VAL A 420 3.58 -18.19 -10.91
CA VAL A 420 4.94 -17.94 -10.46
C VAL A 420 5.71 -19.25 -10.49
N LYS A 421 6.93 -19.23 -11.01
CA LYS A 421 7.84 -20.37 -11.05
C LYS A 421 9.17 -19.99 -10.43
N THR A 422 9.64 -20.79 -9.49
CA THR A 422 10.91 -20.54 -8.80
C THR A 422 11.93 -21.61 -9.16
N GLU A 423 12.92 -21.29 -9.99
CA GLU A 423 13.99 -22.20 -10.40
C GLU A 423 15.32 -21.72 -9.83
N SER A 424 15.81 -22.39 -8.77
CA SER A 424 17.09 -22.07 -8.11
C SER A 424 17.13 -20.61 -7.62
N ASN A 425 17.71 -19.72 -8.41
CA ASN A 425 17.89 -18.30 -8.10
C ASN A 425 17.07 -17.39 -8.99
N LYS A 426 16.24 -17.95 -9.88
CA LYS A 426 15.38 -17.20 -10.80
C LYS A 426 13.92 -17.46 -10.47
N GLU A 427 13.16 -16.38 -10.33
CA GLU A 427 11.70 -16.41 -10.24
C GLU A 427 11.11 -15.84 -11.52
N THR A 428 10.11 -16.50 -12.11
CA THR A 428 9.41 -16.02 -13.30
C THR A 428 7.92 -15.93 -12.99
N GLY A 429 7.31 -14.78 -13.24
CA GLY A 429 5.91 -14.49 -12.98
C GLY A 429 5.15 -14.13 -14.25
N SER A 430 3.87 -14.48 -14.30
CA SER A 430 2.89 -13.97 -15.25
C SER A 430 1.59 -13.67 -14.51
N TYR A 431 0.99 -12.53 -14.78
CA TYR A 431 -0.19 -11.99 -14.12
C TYR A 431 -1.14 -11.45 -15.19
N ASP A 432 -2.23 -12.17 -15.44
CA ASP A 432 -3.27 -11.79 -16.39
C ASP A 432 -4.41 -11.14 -15.63
N TYR A 433 -4.57 -9.82 -15.79
CA TYR A 433 -5.52 -9.05 -14.98
C TYR A 433 -6.68 -8.49 -15.80
N LYS A 434 -7.78 -8.22 -15.10
CA LYS A 434 -8.97 -7.53 -15.59
C LYS A 434 -9.42 -6.54 -14.51
N LEU A 435 -9.78 -5.35 -14.92
CA LEU A 435 -10.34 -4.30 -14.07
C LEU A 435 -11.56 -3.71 -14.76
N LYS A 436 -12.67 -3.64 -14.04
CA LYS A 436 -13.87 -2.93 -14.47
C LYS A 436 -14.24 -1.92 -13.39
N ILE A 437 -14.34 -0.66 -13.77
CA ILE A 437 -14.81 0.43 -12.93
C ILE A 437 -16.06 0.99 -13.59
N ASN A 438 -17.19 0.95 -12.89
CA ASN A 438 -18.40 1.63 -13.31
C ASN A 438 -18.73 2.71 -12.28
N ASP A 439 -19.08 3.89 -12.77
CA ASP A 439 -19.62 4.99 -11.97
C ASP A 439 -21.02 5.32 -12.52
N ASN A 440 -21.94 5.65 -11.61
CA ASN A 440 -23.25 6.20 -11.95
C ASN A 440 -23.23 7.44 -12.87
N SER A 441 -22.07 8.09 -13.05
CA SER A 441 -21.84 9.16 -14.03
C SER A 441 -21.92 8.71 -15.49
N GLY A 442 -21.80 7.40 -15.77
CA GLY A 442 -21.91 6.81 -17.11
C GLY A 442 -20.58 6.51 -17.80
N ASP A 443 -19.45 6.84 -17.17
CA ASP A 443 -18.10 6.60 -17.70
C ASP A 443 -17.54 5.25 -17.19
N ASP A 444 -18.02 4.15 -17.78
CA ASP A 444 -17.59 2.78 -17.45
C ASP A 444 -16.19 2.48 -18.02
N LEU A 445 -15.15 2.36 -17.19
CA LEU A 445 -13.81 1.96 -17.60
C LEU A 445 -13.62 0.44 -17.50
N ALA A 446 -13.19 -0.19 -18.58
CA ALA A 446 -12.77 -1.60 -18.59
C ALA A 446 -11.33 -1.72 -19.11
N LEU A 447 -10.46 -2.36 -18.33
CA LEU A 447 -9.08 -2.64 -18.67
C LEU A 447 -8.81 -4.13 -18.52
N SER A 448 -7.96 -4.66 -19.39
CA SER A 448 -7.36 -5.98 -19.21
C SER A 448 -5.89 -5.94 -19.56
N GLY A 449 -5.11 -6.93 -19.16
CA GLY A 449 -3.69 -6.90 -19.47
C GLY A 449 -2.92 -8.09 -18.96
N ASN A 450 -1.64 -8.10 -19.28
CA ASN A 450 -0.69 -9.06 -18.78
C ASN A 450 0.55 -8.32 -18.28
N ILE A 451 1.02 -8.74 -17.10
CA ILE A 451 2.36 -8.43 -16.62
C ILE A 451 3.11 -9.75 -16.58
N SER A 452 4.21 -9.86 -17.30
CA SER A 452 5.08 -11.03 -17.22
C SER A 452 6.51 -10.58 -17.00
N GLY A 453 7.28 -11.38 -16.27
CA GLY A 453 8.64 -10.99 -15.96
C GLY A 453 9.42 -12.06 -15.23
N SER A 454 10.68 -11.76 -14.98
CA SER A 454 11.53 -12.59 -14.16
C SER A 454 12.46 -11.77 -13.28
N VAL A 455 12.75 -12.30 -12.11
CA VAL A 455 13.74 -11.78 -11.18
C VAL A 455 14.82 -12.84 -11.00
N THR A 456 16.06 -12.52 -11.36
CA THR A 456 17.22 -13.38 -11.13
C THR A 456 18.02 -12.81 -9.97
N LYS A 457 18.14 -13.57 -8.88
CA LYS A 457 18.86 -13.22 -7.66
C LYS A 457 20.28 -13.80 -7.73
N GLY A 458 21.29 -12.98 -7.45
CA GLY A 458 22.67 -13.38 -7.21
C GLY A 458 23.13 -12.90 -5.84
N ASP A 459 24.38 -13.18 -5.46
CA ASP A 459 24.89 -12.85 -4.12
C ASP A 459 24.87 -11.35 -3.80
N LYS A 460 25.11 -10.51 -4.82
CA LYS A 460 25.15 -9.04 -4.70
C LYS A 460 24.41 -8.33 -5.83
N LYS A 461 23.74 -9.08 -6.69
CA LYS A 461 23.14 -8.58 -7.92
C LYS A 461 21.72 -9.10 -8.03
N ARG A 462 20.79 -8.27 -8.46
CA ARG A 462 19.43 -8.63 -8.80
C ARG A 462 19.12 -8.10 -10.18
N GLU A 463 18.64 -8.96 -11.06
CA GLU A 463 18.22 -8.57 -12.40
C GLU A 463 16.72 -8.80 -12.52
N THR A 464 15.98 -7.76 -12.90
CA THR A 464 14.55 -7.82 -13.15
C THR A 464 14.30 -7.52 -14.62
N GLU A 465 13.53 -8.37 -15.28
CA GLU A 465 12.98 -8.09 -16.61
C GLU A 465 11.46 -8.20 -16.53
N ALA A 466 10.73 -7.22 -17.05
CA ALA A 466 9.28 -7.27 -17.11
C ALA A 466 8.76 -6.77 -18.46
N SER A 467 7.63 -7.31 -18.88
CA SER A 467 6.82 -6.86 -20.00
C SER A 467 5.43 -6.57 -19.46
N ILE A 468 4.96 -5.35 -19.70
CA ILE A 468 3.66 -4.87 -19.26
C ILE A 468 2.84 -4.62 -20.50
N LYS A 469 1.63 -5.16 -20.55
CA LYS A 469 0.64 -4.88 -21.59
C LYS A 469 -0.69 -4.56 -20.94
N VAL A 470 -1.30 -3.46 -21.38
CA VAL A 470 -2.60 -2.99 -20.94
C VAL A 470 -3.47 -2.79 -22.17
N ASN A 471 -4.68 -3.32 -22.16
CA ASN A 471 -5.71 -3.13 -23.15
C ASN A 471 -6.83 -2.30 -22.53
N LEU A 472 -7.33 -1.33 -23.30
CA LEU A 472 -8.50 -0.52 -23.00
C LEU A 472 -9.70 -1.17 -23.71
N ASP A 473 -10.54 -1.85 -22.94
CA ASP A 473 -11.67 -2.65 -23.45
C ASP A 473 -12.93 -1.76 -23.65
N GLN A 474 -12.75 -0.57 -24.26
CA GLN A 474 -13.82 0.39 -24.57
C GLN A 474 -13.89 0.63 -26.08
N GLN A 475 -15.11 0.64 -26.63
CA GLN A 475 -15.35 0.73 -28.08
C GLN A 475 -15.50 2.17 -28.63
N ASP A 476 -15.62 3.19 -27.76
CA ASP A 476 -16.14 4.52 -28.13
C ASP A 476 -15.21 5.71 -27.83
N LEU A 477 -13.93 5.48 -27.49
CA LEU A 477 -12.97 6.55 -27.24
C LEU A 477 -11.94 6.64 -28.37
N GLU A 478 -11.57 7.86 -28.77
CA GLU A 478 -10.38 8.17 -29.59
C GLU A 478 -9.05 7.85 -28.84
N LEU A 479 -9.11 6.94 -27.86
CA LEU A 479 -7.99 6.47 -27.08
C LEU A 479 -7.39 5.22 -27.75
N PRO A 480 -6.08 4.98 -27.58
CA PRO A 480 -5.47 3.75 -28.03
C PRO A 480 -6.11 2.52 -27.37
N HIS A 481 -6.30 1.46 -28.14
CA HIS A 481 -6.83 0.16 -27.70
C HIS A 481 -5.89 -0.59 -26.76
N ALA A 482 -4.58 -0.38 -26.86
CA ALA A 482 -3.63 -0.97 -25.94
C ALA A 482 -2.34 -0.15 -25.83
N PHE A 483 -1.63 -0.32 -24.73
CA PHE A 483 -0.22 0.08 -24.62
C PHE A 483 0.60 -1.06 -24.03
N SER A 484 1.87 -1.13 -24.40
CA SER A 484 2.83 -2.07 -23.81
C SER A 484 4.20 -1.44 -23.66
N LEU A 485 4.95 -1.89 -22.68
CA LEU A 485 6.34 -1.50 -22.47
C LEU A 485 7.15 -2.65 -21.91
N LYS A 486 8.47 -2.57 -22.04
CA LYS A 486 9.42 -3.45 -21.36
C LYS A 486 10.23 -2.67 -20.35
N LEU A 487 10.47 -3.34 -19.23
CA LEU A 487 11.32 -2.89 -18.15
C LEU A 487 12.49 -3.86 -18.03
N LYS A 488 13.70 -3.33 -17.90
CA LYS A 488 14.86 -4.06 -17.40
C LYS A 488 15.47 -3.28 -16.27
N GLU A 489 15.80 -3.95 -15.19
CA GLU A 489 16.41 -3.34 -14.01
C GLU A 489 17.52 -4.26 -13.53
N THR A 490 18.61 -3.66 -13.06
CA THR A 490 19.72 -4.36 -12.44
C THR A 490 20.14 -3.60 -11.22
N ASP A 491 19.99 -4.21 -10.05
CA ASP A 491 20.50 -3.69 -8.79
C ASP A 491 21.77 -4.44 -8.40
N GLU A 492 22.81 -3.72 -7.99
CA GLU A 492 24.07 -4.29 -7.53
C GLU A 492 24.54 -3.61 -6.24
N ALA A 493 24.85 -4.40 -5.21
CA ALA A 493 25.49 -3.91 -4.01
C ALA A 493 26.97 -3.60 -4.27
N VAL A 494 27.34 -2.32 -4.12
CA VAL A 494 28.69 -1.79 -4.36
C VAL A 494 29.37 -1.39 -3.05
N SER A 495 30.70 -1.22 -3.05
CA SER A 495 31.44 -0.84 -1.85
C SER A 495 31.31 0.65 -1.51
N GLU A 496 31.13 1.49 -2.52
CA GLU A 496 30.97 2.94 -2.41
C GLU A 496 30.22 3.46 -3.63
N ILE A 497 29.39 4.48 -3.45
CA ILE A 497 28.86 5.24 -4.58
C ILE A 497 29.85 6.34 -4.98
N LYS A 498 29.95 6.61 -6.28
CA LYS A 498 30.81 7.68 -6.81
C LYS A 498 29.96 8.89 -7.15
N LEU A 499 29.97 9.89 -6.28
CA LEU A 499 29.37 11.19 -6.58
C LEU A 499 30.35 12.06 -7.38
N PRO A 500 29.88 12.85 -8.36
CA PRO A 500 30.66 13.94 -8.92
C PRO A 500 31.10 14.91 -7.82
N THR A 501 32.41 15.25 -7.78
CA THR A 501 32.90 16.25 -6.82
C THR A 501 32.53 17.64 -7.32
N LEU A 502 31.74 18.37 -6.54
CA LEU A 502 31.38 19.77 -6.82
C LEU A 502 32.55 20.70 -6.46
N THR A 503 33.06 21.42 -7.45
CA THR A 503 34.18 22.38 -7.37
C THR A 503 33.81 23.66 -8.11
N GLU A 504 34.50 24.77 -7.85
CA GLU A 504 34.23 26.06 -8.53
C GLU A 504 34.30 25.98 -10.06
N ASP A 505 35.09 25.05 -10.60
CA ASP A 505 35.27 24.87 -12.04
C ASP A 505 34.10 24.13 -12.70
N ASN A 506 33.42 23.24 -11.97
CA ASN A 506 32.40 22.35 -12.52
C ASN A 506 31.02 22.50 -11.86
N SER A 507 30.83 23.47 -10.98
CA SER A 507 29.53 23.75 -10.37
C SER A 507 29.29 25.22 -10.04
N ILE A 508 28.02 25.58 -9.81
CA ILE A 508 27.55 26.91 -9.42
C ILE A 508 26.56 26.75 -8.26
N ASN A 509 26.82 27.41 -7.12
CA ASN A 509 25.86 27.48 -6.02
C ASN A 509 24.72 28.44 -6.40
N LEU A 510 23.51 27.91 -6.57
CA LEU A 510 22.37 28.69 -7.02
C LEU A 510 21.88 29.70 -5.98
N ALA A 511 22.07 29.40 -4.69
CA ALA A 511 21.68 30.29 -3.60
C ALA A 511 22.55 31.55 -3.56
N THR A 512 23.86 31.40 -3.81
CA THR A 512 24.86 32.46 -3.63
C THR A 512 25.45 32.99 -4.94
N MET A 513 24.96 32.53 -6.11
CA MET A 513 25.48 33.01 -7.39
C MET A 513 25.33 34.53 -7.55
N THR A 514 26.30 35.17 -8.18
CA THR A 514 26.22 36.59 -8.53
C THR A 514 25.35 36.80 -9.78
N ASP A 515 24.89 38.03 -10.01
CA ASP A 515 24.16 38.36 -11.25
C ASP A 515 25.02 38.09 -12.49
N GLU A 516 26.33 38.35 -12.42
CA GLU A 516 27.27 38.05 -13.51
C GLU A 516 27.34 36.55 -13.81
N GLN A 517 27.39 35.71 -12.78
CA GLN A 517 27.35 34.25 -12.94
C GLN A 517 26.02 33.78 -13.52
N MET A 518 24.91 34.39 -13.11
CA MET A 518 23.58 34.12 -13.66
C MET A 518 23.52 34.46 -15.15
N TYR A 519 23.97 35.65 -15.55
CA TYR A 519 23.99 36.06 -16.96
C TYR A 519 24.87 35.14 -17.81
N ALA A 520 26.06 34.79 -17.32
CA ALA A 520 26.96 33.86 -18.02
C ALA A 520 26.32 32.47 -18.21
N LEU A 521 25.64 31.96 -17.19
CA LEU A 521 24.91 30.69 -17.27
C LEU A 521 23.76 30.76 -18.28
N GLN A 522 22.98 31.85 -18.29
CA GLN A 522 21.90 32.05 -19.26
C GLN A 522 22.40 32.08 -20.70
N GLU A 523 23.54 32.74 -20.94
CA GLU A 523 24.17 32.77 -22.26
C GLU A 523 24.66 31.39 -22.69
N GLU A 524 25.35 30.66 -21.80
CA GLU A 524 25.83 29.29 -22.05
C GLU A 524 24.66 28.36 -22.41
N VAL A 525 23.62 28.34 -21.56
CA VAL A 525 22.43 27.51 -21.76
C VAL A 525 21.69 27.92 -23.04
N GLY A 526 21.57 29.22 -23.33
CA GLY A 526 20.91 29.72 -24.53
C GLY A 526 21.61 29.27 -25.82
N LEU A 527 22.95 29.37 -25.85
CA LEU A 527 23.77 28.90 -26.97
C LEU A 527 23.71 27.38 -27.12
N ALA A 528 23.81 26.64 -26.02
CA ALA A 528 23.73 25.18 -26.02
C ALA A 528 22.35 24.69 -26.48
N ALA A 529 21.26 25.33 -26.03
CA ALA A 529 19.90 25.06 -26.50
C ALA A 529 19.76 25.31 -28.00
N GLN A 530 20.33 26.40 -28.54
CA GLN A 530 20.33 26.66 -29.98
C GLN A 530 21.09 25.58 -30.76
N GLN A 531 22.25 25.16 -30.27
CA GLN A 531 23.04 24.08 -30.88
C GLN A 531 22.29 22.75 -30.84
N PHE A 532 21.64 22.45 -29.72
CA PHE A 532 20.80 21.28 -29.53
C PHE A 532 19.65 21.24 -30.55
N MET A 533 18.89 22.34 -30.65
CA MET A 533 17.82 22.50 -31.64
C MET A 533 18.32 22.32 -33.08
N THR A 534 19.51 22.86 -33.39
CA THR A 534 20.11 22.75 -34.72
C THR A 534 20.56 21.32 -35.03
N LYS A 535 21.21 20.64 -34.07
CA LYS A 535 21.67 19.25 -34.20
C LYS A 535 20.50 18.29 -34.44
N HIS A 536 19.35 18.56 -33.81
CA HIS A 536 18.15 17.75 -33.91
C HIS A 536 17.07 18.39 -34.79
N ALA A 537 17.46 19.27 -35.72
CA ALA A 537 16.52 20.05 -36.53
C ALA A 537 15.55 19.20 -37.35
N GLU A 538 15.97 18.03 -37.85
CA GLU A 538 15.09 17.12 -38.59
C GLU A 538 13.96 16.58 -37.70
N LEU A 539 14.27 16.22 -36.45
CA LEU A 539 13.29 15.79 -35.44
C LEU A 539 12.34 16.95 -35.10
N PHE A 540 12.87 18.14 -34.86
CA PHE A 540 12.06 19.32 -34.56
C PHE A 540 11.20 19.78 -35.75
N GLN A 541 11.66 19.61 -36.98
CA GLN A 541 10.88 19.90 -38.19
C GLN A 541 9.75 18.89 -38.39
N GLN A 542 9.95 17.63 -38.01
CA GLN A 542 8.87 16.64 -37.99
C GLN A 542 7.77 17.02 -36.98
N PHE A 543 8.15 17.54 -35.80
CA PHE A 543 7.19 18.02 -34.80
C PHE A 543 6.57 19.39 -35.08
N MET A 544 7.30 20.30 -35.74
CA MET A 544 6.83 21.65 -36.06
C MET A 544 6.29 21.78 -37.48
N GLY A 545 5.69 20.71 -38.02
CA GLY A 545 5.05 20.71 -39.33
C GLY A 545 4.25 22.00 -39.56
N THR A 546 4.62 22.71 -40.63
CA THR A 546 4.18 24.06 -41.00
C THR A 546 2.74 24.38 -40.63
N TYR A 547 2.57 25.32 -39.70
CA TYR A 547 1.34 26.10 -39.56
C TYR A 547 1.02 26.88 -40.84
#